data_AF-R5K979-F1
#
_entry.id   AF-R5K979-F1
#
_cell.length_a   1.000
_cell.length_b   1.000
_cell.length_c   1.000
_cell.angle_alpha   90.00
_cell.angle_beta   90.00
_cell.angle_gamma   90.00
#
_symmetry.space_group_name_H-M   'P 1'
#
loop_
_entity.id
_entity.type
_entity.pdbx_description
1 polymer ?
#
loop_
_entity_poly.entity_id
_entity_poly.type
_entity_poly.pdbx_seq_one_letter_code
_entity_poly.pdbx_strand_id
1 'polypeptide(L)'
;MVKPVNGAGSNNPPEGYNKVTMYDEKSKKTKTFFVPVGQNLVVNGNTYDLDKAKGNEIVFKGTNKKDSNFYLMGLSLEHMDTNKDGKINAKDTDTNMASKINKKLEKDGSELYVKDLDVYSSAGIIEGQGGVTFNKDVGDIRFALDIEKKNK
;
A
#
# COMPACT_ATOMS: atom_id res chain seq x y z
N MET A 1 7.23 14.58 10.58
CA MET A 1 5.87 14.03 10.76
C MET A 1 5.03 14.52 9.60
N VAL A 2 4.46 13.62 8.79
CA VAL A 2 3.56 13.99 7.69
C VAL A 2 2.19 14.31 8.30
N LYS A 3 1.62 15.46 7.95
CA LYS A 3 0.31 15.90 8.46
C LYS A 3 -0.78 14.98 7.90
N PRO A 4 -1.76 14.54 8.71
CA PRO A 4 -2.96 13.92 8.18
C PRO A 4 -3.63 14.88 7.19
N VAL A 5 -4.13 14.36 6.08
CA VAL A 5 -4.89 15.17 5.12
C VAL A 5 -6.19 15.61 5.82
N ASN A 6 -6.34 16.90 6.06
CA ASN A 6 -7.62 17.50 6.45
C ASN A 6 -8.59 17.27 5.29
N GLY A 7 -9.66 16.48 5.53
CA GLY A 7 -10.67 16.18 4.51
C GLY A 7 -11.16 14.73 4.44
N ALA A 8 -10.57 13.80 5.20
CA ALA A 8 -11.03 12.40 5.32
C ALA A 8 -12.35 12.23 6.13
N GLY A 9 -13.27 13.19 5.97
CA GLY A 9 -14.53 13.30 6.73
C GLY A 9 -15.77 12.81 5.98
N SER A 10 -15.69 12.42 4.72
CA SER A 10 -16.79 11.72 4.07
C SER A 10 -16.67 10.23 4.36
N ASN A 11 -17.63 9.66 5.08
CA ASN A 11 -17.76 8.22 5.31
C ASN A 11 -17.90 7.41 4.00
N ASN A 12 -18.02 8.06 2.85
CA ASN A 12 -18.17 7.43 1.54
C ASN A 12 -16.94 7.69 0.66
N PRO A 13 -16.41 6.66 -0.02
CA PRO A 13 -15.38 6.86 -1.03
C PRO A 13 -15.92 7.67 -2.23
N PRO A 14 -15.04 8.36 -2.99
CA PRO A 14 -15.41 8.95 -4.28
C PRO A 14 -16.04 7.91 -5.22
N GLU A 15 -16.90 8.35 -6.13
CA GLU A 15 -17.49 7.46 -7.14
C GLU A 15 -16.40 6.72 -7.93
N GLY A 16 -16.56 5.41 -8.09
CA GLY A 16 -15.59 4.55 -8.76
C GLY A 16 -14.38 4.14 -7.91
N TYR A 17 -14.40 4.38 -6.60
CA TYR A 17 -13.32 3.99 -5.69
C TYR A 17 -13.82 3.16 -4.51
N ASN A 18 -12.93 2.34 -3.99
CA ASN A 18 -13.04 1.71 -2.69
C ASN A 18 -12.08 2.35 -1.70
N LYS A 19 -12.45 2.27 -0.43
CA LYS A 19 -11.67 2.74 0.69
C LYS A 19 -10.79 1.62 1.24
N VAL A 20 -9.48 1.83 1.29
CA VAL A 20 -8.53 0.96 1.99
C VAL A 20 -8.14 1.66 3.28
N THR A 21 -8.66 1.17 4.40
CA THR A 21 -8.53 1.78 5.71
C THR A 21 -7.54 1.01 6.56
N MET A 22 -6.54 1.72 7.07
CA MET A 22 -5.58 1.20 8.04
C MET A 22 -5.84 1.82 9.40
N TYR A 23 -6.26 1.01 10.37
CA TYR A 23 -6.51 1.44 11.74
C TYR A 23 -5.42 0.95 12.68
N ASP A 24 -4.61 1.88 13.19
CA ASP A 24 -3.58 1.60 14.19
C ASP A 24 -4.21 1.53 15.58
N GLU A 25 -4.30 0.32 16.13
CA GLU A 25 -4.95 0.04 17.40
C GLU A 25 -4.23 0.65 18.59
N LYS A 26 -2.91 0.92 18.49
CA LYS A 26 -2.14 1.53 19.56
C LYS A 26 -2.37 3.04 19.61
N SER A 27 -2.24 3.72 18.47
CA SER A 27 -2.40 5.18 18.43
C SER A 27 -3.85 5.64 18.23
N LYS A 28 -4.76 4.69 17.94
CA LYS A 28 -6.18 4.94 17.59
C LYS A 28 -6.34 5.85 16.37
N LYS A 29 -5.33 5.88 15.49
CA LYS A 29 -5.32 6.69 14.27
C LYS A 29 -5.65 5.85 13.05
N THR A 30 -6.30 6.49 12.10
CA THR A 30 -6.64 5.90 10.81
C THR A 30 -5.85 6.56 9.69
N LYS A 31 -5.36 5.75 8.75
CA LYS A 31 -4.96 6.19 7.41
C LYS A 31 -5.90 5.59 6.39
N THR A 32 -6.14 6.31 5.31
CA THR A 32 -7.09 5.91 4.27
C THR A 32 -6.49 6.19 2.92
N PHE A 33 -6.61 5.21 2.04
CA PHE A 33 -6.27 5.30 0.63
C PHE A 33 -7.50 4.91 -0.20
N PHE A 34 -7.60 5.45 -1.40
CA PHE A 34 -8.66 5.13 -2.34
C PHE A 34 -8.08 4.40 -3.53
N VAL A 35 -8.66 3.24 -3.84
CA VAL A 35 -8.23 2.39 -4.96
C VAL A 35 -9.42 2.20 -5.90
N PRO A 36 -9.26 2.37 -7.23
CA PRO A 36 -10.36 2.21 -8.18
C PRO A 36 -11.09 0.87 -8.06
N VAL A 37 -12.40 0.89 -8.32
CA VAL A 37 -13.16 -0.34 -8.62
C VAL A 37 -12.58 -1.01 -9.87
N GLY A 38 -12.75 -2.33 -10.01
CA GLY A 38 -12.16 -3.11 -11.09
C GLY A 38 -10.69 -3.50 -10.89
N GLN A 39 -10.16 -3.30 -9.69
CA GLN A 39 -8.83 -3.75 -9.27
C GLN A 39 -8.90 -4.82 -8.18
N ASN A 40 -7.86 -5.64 -8.07
CA ASN A 40 -7.59 -6.47 -6.92
C ASN A 40 -6.54 -5.78 -6.03
N LEU A 41 -6.78 -5.77 -4.72
CA LEU A 41 -5.73 -5.53 -3.74
C LEU A 41 -5.26 -6.88 -3.21
N VAL A 42 -3.98 -7.21 -3.39
CA VAL A 42 -3.38 -8.45 -2.86
C VAL A 42 -2.51 -8.10 -1.67
N VAL A 43 -2.82 -8.62 -0.48
CA VAL A 43 -2.04 -8.38 0.75
C VAL A 43 -1.57 -9.71 1.31
N ASN A 44 -0.27 -9.92 1.28
CA ASN A 44 0.40 -11.12 1.79
C ASN A 44 -0.22 -12.43 1.27
N GLY A 45 -0.50 -12.47 -0.03
CA GLY A 45 -1.13 -13.61 -0.72
C GLY A 45 -2.67 -13.66 -0.63
N ASN A 46 -3.31 -12.79 0.15
CA ASN A 46 -4.77 -12.72 0.20
C ASN A 46 -5.29 -11.67 -0.79
N THR A 47 -6.16 -12.08 -1.71
CA THR A 47 -6.76 -11.21 -2.70
C THR A 47 -8.08 -10.63 -2.19
N TYR A 48 -8.22 -9.31 -2.30
CA TYR A 48 -9.43 -8.57 -1.99
C TYR A 48 -10.00 -7.96 -3.28
N ASP A 49 -11.16 -8.46 -3.72
CA ASP A 49 -11.89 -7.97 -4.90
C ASP A 49 -12.57 -6.63 -4.58
N LEU A 50 -12.05 -5.54 -5.14
CA LEU A 50 -12.56 -4.20 -4.87
C LEU A 50 -13.95 -3.98 -5.49
N ASP A 51 -14.41 -4.80 -6.44
CA ASP A 51 -15.80 -4.71 -6.90
C ASP A 51 -16.81 -5.20 -5.86
N LYS A 52 -16.36 -6.01 -4.89
CA LYS A 52 -17.22 -6.72 -3.94
C LYS A 52 -16.99 -6.31 -2.49
N ALA A 53 -16.16 -5.31 -2.24
CA ALA A 53 -15.89 -4.86 -0.87
C ALA A 53 -17.20 -4.37 -0.22
N LYS A 54 -17.59 -5.01 0.88
CA LYS A 54 -18.82 -4.68 1.61
C LYS A 54 -18.75 -3.22 2.08
N GLY A 55 -19.72 -2.41 1.68
CA GLY A 55 -19.74 -0.98 2.03
C GLY A 55 -18.64 -0.16 1.36
N ASN A 56 -18.05 -0.68 0.27
CA ASN A 56 -16.95 -0.06 -0.48
C ASN A 56 -15.71 0.21 0.39
N GLU A 57 -15.47 -0.61 1.41
CA GLU A 57 -14.34 -0.43 2.33
C GLU A 57 -13.70 -1.78 2.70
N ILE A 58 -12.37 -1.80 2.72
CA ILE A 58 -11.55 -2.86 3.32
C ILE A 58 -10.81 -2.26 4.49
N VAL A 59 -10.96 -2.87 5.67
CA VAL A 59 -10.33 -2.40 6.90
C VAL A 59 -9.26 -3.37 7.37
N PHE A 60 -8.03 -2.88 7.46
CA PHE A 60 -6.91 -3.56 8.08
C PHE A 60 -6.66 -2.95 9.45
N LYS A 61 -6.63 -3.80 10.48
CA LYS A 61 -6.32 -3.40 11.86
C LYS A 61 -4.98 -3.98 12.25
N GLY A 62 -4.21 -3.23 13.03
CA GLY A 62 -2.96 -3.71 13.57
C GLY A 62 -2.26 -2.65 14.40
N THR A 63 -1.02 -2.92 14.77
CA THR A 63 -0.18 -1.95 15.49
C THR A 63 0.98 -1.55 14.60
N ASN A 64 1.25 -0.25 14.51
CA ASN A 64 2.37 0.27 13.72
C ASN A 64 3.73 0.06 14.43
N LYS A 65 4.15 -1.21 14.54
CA LYS A 65 5.45 -1.63 15.06
C LYS A 65 6.42 -1.83 13.91
N LYS A 66 7.69 -1.46 14.10
CA LYS A 66 8.78 -1.71 13.14
C LYS A 66 8.71 -3.15 12.60
N ASP A 67 8.76 -3.27 11.27
CA ASP A 67 8.77 -4.53 10.52
C ASP A 67 7.52 -5.43 10.68
N SER A 68 6.46 -4.94 11.32
CA SER A 68 5.17 -5.63 11.33
C SER A 68 4.50 -5.55 9.96
N ASN A 69 3.65 -6.52 9.62
CA ASN A 69 2.88 -6.50 8.36
C ASN A 69 2.06 -5.20 8.24
N PHE A 70 1.54 -4.69 9.34
CA PHE A 70 0.79 -3.43 9.37
C PHE A 70 1.69 -2.22 9.03
N TYR A 71 2.91 -2.18 9.54
CA TYR A 71 3.89 -1.15 9.17
C TYR A 71 4.26 -1.26 7.68
N LEU A 72 4.57 -2.46 7.18
CA LEU A 72 4.99 -2.68 5.80
C LEU A 72 3.87 -2.36 4.81
N MET A 73 2.63 -2.75 5.13
CA MET A 73 1.44 -2.36 4.36
C MET A 73 1.31 -0.83 4.26
N GLY A 74 1.46 -0.12 5.39
CA GLY A 74 1.35 1.33 5.42
C GLY A 74 2.44 2.00 4.60
N LEU A 75 3.67 1.52 4.72
CA LEU A 75 4.80 1.99 3.92
C LEU A 75 4.56 1.76 2.42
N SER A 76 4.00 0.60 2.06
CA SER A 76 3.65 0.26 0.66
C SER A 76 2.65 1.27 0.08
N LEU A 77 1.50 1.43 0.74
CA LEU A 77 0.42 2.29 0.25
C LEU A 77 0.84 3.77 0.19
N GLU A 78 1.65 4.24 1.14
CA GLU A 78 2.20 5.61 1.12
C GLU A 78 3.14 5.87 -0.06
N HIS A 79 3.90 4.87 -0.48
CA HIS A 79 4.81 5.00 -1.62
C HIS A 79 4.10 4.79 -2.97
N MET A 80 2.99 4.04 -2.97
CA MET A 80 2.11 3.87 -4.13
C MET A 80 1.26 5.10 -4.42
N ASP A 81 0.86 5.88 -3.41
CA ASP A 81 0.27 7.21 -3.56
C ASP A 81 1.37 8.25 -3.84
N THR A 82 1.95 8.18 -5.04
CA THR A 82 3.15 8.93 -5.42
C THR A 82 2.92 10.44 -5.40
N ASN A 83 1.70 10.88 -5.73
CA ASN A 83 1.33 12.29 -5.79
C ASN A 83 0.75 12.83 -4.46
N LYS A 84 0.47 11.95 -3.49
CA LYS A 84 -0.01 12.25 -2.12
C LYS A 84 -1.42 12.85 -2.06
N ASP A 85 -2.29 12.50 -3.01
CA ASP A 85 -3.70 12.91 -3.01
C ASP A 85 -4.62 11.89 -2.32
N GLY A 86 -4.05 10.80 -1.80
CA GLY A 86 -4.76 9.73 -1.11
C GLY A 86 -5.42 8.72 -2.05
N LYS A 87 -5.25 8.85 -3.36
CA LYS A 87 -5.78 7.92 -4.36
C LYS A 87 -4.61 7.25 -5.06
N ILE A 88 -4.67 5.93 -5.18
CA ILE A 88 -3.70 5.15 -5.94
C ILE A 88 -4.35 4.81 -7.27
N ASN A 89 -4.07 5.60 -8.32
CA ASN A 89 -4.76 5.51 -9.60
C ASN A 89 -3.83 5.79 -10.80
N ALA A 90 -4.40 5.97 -11.99
CA ALA A 90 -3.66 6.20 -13.24
C ALA A 90 -2.65 7.37 -13.20
N LYS A 91 -2.72 8.27 -12.22
CA LYS A 91 -1.76 9.37 -12.03
C LYS A 91 -0.52 8.96 -11.24
N ASP A 92 -0.49 7.77 -10.66
CA ASP A 92 0.60 7.30 -9.82
C ASP A 92 1.54 6.40 -10.59
N THR A 93 2.79 6.86 -10.72
CA THR A 93 3.85 6.13 -11.40
C THR A 93 5.18 6.39 -10.73
N ASP A 94 5.84 5.32 -10.28
CA ASP A 94 7.17 5.32 -9.69
C ASP A 94 7.83 3.96 -9.90
N THR A 95 8.68 3.88 -10.92
CA THR A 95 9.48 2.67 -11.21
C THR A 95 10.71 2.55 -10.32
N ASN A 96 11.06 3.58 -9.55
CA ASN A 96 12.21 3.58 -8.62
C ASN A 96 11.76 3.56 -7.15
N MET A 97 10.62 2.91 -6.90
CA MET A 97 10.02 2.85 -5.57
C MET A 97 10.89 2.03 -4.58
N ALA A 98 11.55 0.96 -5.06
CA ALA A 98 12.44 0.11 -4.27
C ALA A 98 13.53 0.93 -3.54
N SER A 99 14.25 1.80 -4.25
CA SER A 99 15.31 2.64 -3.67
C SER A 99 14.80 3.57 -2.57
N LYS A 100 13.62 4.15 -2.76
CA LYS A 100 13.00 5.06 -1.77
C LYS A 100 12.57 4.32 -0.51
N ILE A 101 11.98 3.14 -0.68
CA ILE A 101 11.60 2.27 0.43
C ILE A 101 12.83 1.78 1.19
N ASN A 102 13.87 1.31 0.49
CA ASN A 102 15.11 0.84 1.14
C ASN A 102 15.80 1.93 1.97
N LYS A 103 15.86 3.17 1.49
CA LYS A 103 16.37 4.31 2.28
C LYS A 103 15.58 4.52 3.58
N LYS A 104 14.27 4.28 3.54
CA LYS A 104 13.41 4.38 4.73
C LYS A 104 13.64 3.21 5.70
N LEU A 105 13.75 1.99 5.17
CA LEU A 105 14.03 0.78 5.94
C LEU A 105 15.41 0.87 6.64
N GLU A 106 16.44 1.31 5.93
CA GLU A 106 17.78 1.53 6.47
C GLU A 106 17.76 2.56 7.61
N LYS A 107 17.08 3.69 7.40
CA LYS A 107 16.93 4.73 8.44
C LYS A 107 16.20 4.24 9.69
N ASP A 108 15.27 3.29 9.53
CA ASP A 108 14.55 2.70 10.66
C ASP A 108 15.31 1.53 11.30
N GLY A 109 16.48 1.15 10.76
CA GLY A 109 17.26 -0.01 11.19
C GLY A 109 16.50 -1.31 11.01
N SER A 110 15.76 -1.43 9.91
CA SER A 110 15.08 -2.67 9.52
C SER A 110 16.10 -3.68 9.00
N GLU A 111 15.85 -4.96 9.29
CA GLU A 111 16.57 -6.07 8.64
C GLU A 111 15.96 -6.43 7.28
N LEU A 112 14.81 -5.83 6.95
CA LEU A 112 14.11 -6.08 5.70
C LEU A 112 14.65 -5.19 4.58
N TYR A 113 14.52 -5.69 3.37
CA TYR A 113 14.86 -4.96 2.16
C TYR A 113 13.87 -5.28 1.05
N VAL A 114 13.84 -4.42 0.04
CA VAL A 114 13.11 -4.61 -1.21
C VAL A 114 14.14 -4.79 -2.30
N LYS A 115 14.05 -5.88 -3.07
CA LYS A 115 14.95 -6.08 -4.21
C LYS A 115 14.66 -5.05 -5.29
N ASP A 116 15.71 -4.54 -5.91
CA ASP A 116 15.59 -3.74 -7.12
C ASP A 116 15.88 -4.67 -8.29
N LEU A 117 14.84 -5.03 -9.05
CA LEU A 117 14.96 -5.90 -10.21
C LEU A 117 14.12 -5.23 -11.31
N ASP A 118 14.70 -4.39 -12.17
CA ASP A 118 14.08 -3.81 -13.37
C ASP A 118 12.58 -3.39 -13.26
N VAL A 119 11.83 -3.35 -14.38
CA VAL A 119 10.64 -2.48 -14.57
C VAL A 119 9.53 -2.66 -13.52
N TYR A 120 9.45 -3.80 -12.82
CA TYR A 120 8.56 -3.99 -11.66
C TYR A 120 9.03 -4.99 -10.59
N SER A 121 10.20 -5.63 -10.70
CA SER A 121 10.44 -6.76 -9.78
C SER A 121 10.79 -6.29 -8.36
N SER A 122 9.90 -6.69 -7.47
CA SER A 122 9.85 -6.45 -6.02
C SER A 122 9.48 -5.04 -5.56
N ALA A 123 9.56 -3.96 -6.35
CA ALA A 123 8.74 -2.76 -6.11
C ALA A 123 8.64 -1.81 -7.30
N GLY A 124 7.41 -1.42 -7.64
CA GLY A 124 7.13 -0.35 -8.60
C GLY A 124 5.64 -0.13 -8.75
N ILE A 125 5.25 1.07 -9.21
CA ILE A 125 3.89 1.36 -9.61
C ILE A 125 3.89 2.09 -10.96
N ILE A 126 2.98 1.73 -11.87
CA ILE A 126 2.72 2.49 -13.11
C ILE A 126 1.21 2.56 -13.29
N GLU A 127 0.73 3.78 -13.52
CA GLU A 127 -0.68 4.09 -13.68
C GLU A 127 -1.56 3.42 -12.61
N GLY A 128 -1.11 3.45 -11.35
CA GLY A 128 -1.86 2.90 -10.20
C GLY A 128 -1.86 1.38 -10.10
N GLN A 129 -0.98 0.69 -10.83
CA GLN A 129 -0.83 -0.76 -10.80
C GLN A 129 0.59 -1.18 -10.48
N GLY A 130 0.75 -2.27 -9.74
CA GLY A 130 2.00 -2.76 -9.20
C GLY A 130 1.98 -2.76 -7.67
N GLY A 131 3.16 -2.91 -7.06
CA GLY A 131 3.24 -3.25 -5.65
C GLY A 131 4.66 -3.27 -5.11
N VAL A 132 4.84 -3.94 -3.98
CA VAL A 132 6.12 -4.16 -3.32
C VAL A 132 6.16 -5.50 -2.61
N THR A 133 7.32 -6.14 -2.66
CA THR A 133 7.68 -7.36 -1.93
C THR A 133 8.88 -7.05 -1.03
N PHE A 134 8.70 -7.29 0.26
CA PHE A 134 9.73 -7.17 1.28
C PHE A 134 10.33 -8.55 1.56
N ASN A 135 11.65 -8.59 1.58
CA ASN A 135 12.44 -9.77 1.87
C ASN A 135 13.18 -9.60 3.20
N LYS A 136 13.39 -10.72 3.90
CA LYS A 136 14.27 -10.76 5.09
C LYS A 136 15.67 -11.20 4.70
N ASP A 137 15.76 -12.26 3.90
CA ASP A 137 17.01 -12.82 3.39
C ASP A 137 16.90 -13.05 1.87
N VAL A 138 17.97 -13.54 1.23
CA VAL A 138 17.97 -13.83 -0.20
C VAL A 138 16.96 -14.92 -0.52
N GLY A 139 15.81 -14.51 -1.07
CA GLY A 139 14.77 -15.42 -1.55
C GLY A 139 13.62 -15.68 -0.57
N ASP A 140 13.72 -15.21 0.68
CA ASP A 140 12.64 -15.34 1.66
C ASP A 140 11.71 -14.12 1.62
N ILE A 141 10.46 -14.32 1.19
CA ILE A 141 9.44 -13.26 1.13
C ILE A 141 8.80 -13.13 2.51
N ARG A 142 8.93 -11.95 3.10
CA ARG A 142 8.34 -11.64 4.40
C ARG A 142 6.93 -11.08 4.28
N PHE A 143 6.71 -10.21 3.31
CA PHE A 143 5.44 -9.52 3.09
C PHE A 143 5.38 -9.03 1.64
N ALA A 144 4.20 -9.05 1.04
CA ALA A 144 3.96 -8.46 -0.26
C ALA A 144 2.63 -7.71 -0.28
N LEU A 145 2.57 -6.62 -1.02
CA LEU A 145 1.34 -5.91 -1.34
C LEU A 145 1.35 -5.55 -2.83
N ASP A 146 0.25 -5.79 -3.52
CA ASP A 146 0.10 -5.50 -4.94
C ASP A 146 -1.31 -4.96 -5.24
N ILE A 147 -1.39 -4.07 -6.22
CA ILE A 147 -2.64 -3.57 -6.81
C ILE A 147 -2.58 -3.89 -8.29
N GLU A 148 -3.46 -4.77 -8.74
CA GLU A 148 -3.51 -5.22 -10.13
C GLU A 148 -4.90 -4.96 -10.72
N LYS A 149 -4.95 -4.70 -12.02
CA LYS A 149 -6.23 -4.68 -12.73
C LYS A 149 -6.83 -6.09 -12.69
N LYS A 150 -8.13 -6.17 -12.41
CA LYS A 150 -8.85 -7.44 -12.48
C LYS A 150 -8.83 -7.95 -13.91
N ASN A 151 -8.26 -9.13 -14.12
CA ASN A 151 -8.40 -9.83 -15.39
C ASN A 151 -9.88 -10.16 -15.59
N LYS A 152 -10.44 -9.77 -16.75
CA LYS A 152 -11.83 -10.06 -17.13
C LYS A 152 -12.01 -11.53 -17.44
#